data_AF-A0A819GX06-F1
#
_entry.id   AF-A0A819GX06-F1
#
_cell.length_a   1.000
_cell.length_b   1.000
_cell.length_c   1.000
_cell.angle_alpha   90.00
_cell.angle_beta   90.00
_cell.angle_gamma   90.00
#
_symmetry.space_group_name_H-M   'P 1'
#
loop_
_entity.id
_entity.type
_entity.pdbx_description
1 polymer ?
#
loop_
_entity_poly.entity_id
_entity_poly.type
_entity_poly.pdbx_seq_one_letter_code
_entity_poly.pdbx_strand_id
1 'polypeptide(L)'
;MNVHAYPAFMQNKTKNSFQCNKALAILFEDMNNVYTCHSTFSGSIRAFNIDKDLLIDGYEQYIEQAKIEYIDYCDKINVIMNTYDLNDETELITGCHFTIPEESQNNDDLETAHQQFRALRQETKQIFETNIDQHSTLDYERKASACYYVTYSSVLANIENIDYNSSQCQYFSFPWTMYELLCQIKQKKTVRPLVYSPSPPPHQSL
;
A
#
# COMPACT_ATOMS: atom_id res chain seq x y z
N MET A 1 8.49 36.26 -35.82
CA MET A 1 8.20 36.41 -34.38
C MET A 1 9.26 35.63 -33.63
N ASN A 2 10.07 36.31 -32.83
CA ASN A 2 11.20 35.71 -32.12
C ASN A 2 10.66 35.05 -30.83
N VAL A 3 10.58 33.72 -30.81
CA VAL A 3 10.06 32.97 -29.64
C VAL A 3 11.16 32.90 -28.59
N HIS A 4 11.34 33.99 -27.85
CA HIS A 4 12.38 34.12 -26.82
C HIS A 4 12.02 33.48 -25.47
N ALA A 5 10.78 33.02 -25.28
CA ALA A 5 10.33 32.40 -24.05
C ALA A 5 9.61 31.07 -24.32
N TYR A 6 9.87 30.08 -23.47
CA TYR A 6 9.28 28.74 -23.55
C TYR A 6 8.25 28.54 -22.43
N PRO A 7 7.23 27.71 -22.62
CA PRO A 7 6.34 27.34 -21.53
C PRO A 7 7.14 26.73 -20.36
N ALA A 8 6.81 27.10 -19.13
CA ALA A 8 7.50 26.65 -17.93
C ALA A 8 7.57 25.12 -17.78
N PHE A 9 6.52 24.41 -18.25
CA PHE A 9 6.49 22.94 -18.24
C PHE A 9 7.60 22.29 -19.07
N MET A 10 8.20 22.99 -20.04
CA MET A 10 9.27 22.44 -20.88
C MET A 10 10.63 22.37 -20.15
N GLN A 11 10.72 22.92 -18.93
CA GLN A 11 11.92 22.88 -18.07
C GLN A 11 13.24 23.24 -18.78
N ASN A 12 13.20 24.12 -19.80
CA ASN A 12 14.41 24.47 -20.55
C ASN A 12 15.32 25.39 -19.71
N LYS A 13 16.39 24.85 -19.16
CA LYS A 13 17.34 25.56 -18.27
C LYS A 13 18.13 26.68 -18.96
N THR A 14 18.12 26.75 -20.30
CA THR A 14 18.95 27.70 -21.07
C THR A 14 18.20 28.98 -21.49
N LYS A 15 16.87 29.01 -21.39
CA LYS A 15 16.03 30.10 -21.90
C LYS A 15 14.98 30.52 -20.89
N ASN A 16 14.50 31.75 -21.01
CA ASN A 16 13.44 32.28 -20.14
C ASN A 16 12.15 31.48 -20.31
N SER A 17 11.45 31.24 -19.21
CA SER A 17 10.18 30.53 -19.19
C SER A 17 8.99 31.46 -18.92
N PHE A 18 7.80 31.07 -19.39
CA PHE A 18 6.53 31.74 -19.05
C PHE A 18 5.50 30.74 -18.53
N GLN A 19 4.66 31.17 -17.60
CA GLN A 19 3.58 30.34 -17.07
C GLN A 19 2.48 30.17 -18.12
N CYS A 20 2.09 28.92 -18.37
CA CYS A 20 1.10 28.56 -19.38
C CYS A 20 -0.07 27.87 -18.68
N ASN A 21 -1.31 28.24 -19.02
CA ASN A 21 -2.52 27.62 -18.44
C ASN A 21 -3.21 26.64 -19.41
N LYS A 22 -2.42 26.03 -20.31
CA LYS A 22 -2.94 25.00 -21.24
C LYS A 22 -2.94 23.64 -20.57
N ALA A 23 -3.74 22.70 -21.08
CA ALA A 23 -3.91 21.36 -20.52
C ALA A 23 -2.58 20.66 -20.17
N LEU A 24 -1.58 20.74 -21.05
CA LEU A 24 -0.27 20.11 -20.83
C LEU A 24 0.49 20.75 -19.66
N ALA A 25 0.39 22.06 -19.48
CA ALA A 25 1.02 22.75 -18.36
C ALA A 25 0.36 22.39 -17.01
N ILE A 26 -0.97 22.26 -17.01
CA ILE A 26 -1.73 21.80 -15.84
C ILE A 26 -1.35 20.37 -15.47
N LEU A 27 -1.34 19.45 -16.46
CA LEU A 27 -0.92 18.06 -16.26
C LEU A 27 0.52 17.94 -15.74
N PHE A 28 1.41 18.77 -16.28
CA PHE A 28 2.80 18.80 -15.83
C PHE A 28 2.90 19.31 -14.39
N GLU A 29 2.15 20.34 -14.01
CA GLU A 29 2.14 20.87 -12.64
C GLU A 29 1.55 19.84 -11.67
N ASP A 30 0.47 19.16 -12.03
CA ASP A 30 -0.12 18.06 -11.26
C ASP A 30 0.87 16.91 -11.06
N MET A 31 1.53 16.45 -12.12
CA MET A 31 2.56 15.41 -12.01
C MET A 31 3.73 15.89 -11.16
N ASN A 32 4.25 17.10 -11.41
CA ASN A 32 5.38 17.63 -10.66
C ASN A 32 5.04 17.78 -9.16
N ASN A 33 3.79 18.10 -8.81
CA ASN A 33 3.30 18.09 -7.43
C ASN A 33 3.29 16.67 -6.84
N VAL A 34 2.87 15.66 -7.60
CA VAL A 34 2.93 14.25 -7.15
C VAL A 34 4.39 13.80 -6.95
N TYR A 35 5.27 14.07 -7.91
CA TYR A 35 6.69 13.74 -7.83
C TYR A 35 7.37 14.45 -6.66
N THR A 36 7.14 15.75 -6.48
CA THR A 36 7.72 16.51 -5.36
C THR A 36 7.14 16.09 -4.02
N CYS A 37 5.84 15.78 -3.93
CA CYS A 37 5.25 15.17 -2.74
C CYS A 37 5.94 13.85 -2.40
N HIS A 38 6.21 12.98 -3.38
CA HIS A 38 6.90 11.71 -3.16
C HIS A 38 8.36 11.92 -2.73
N SER A 39 9.10 12.81 -3.40
CA SER A 39 10.51 13.09 -3.07
C SER A 39 10.69 13.86 -1.76
N THR A 40 9.67 14.63 -1.33
CA THR A 40 9.67 15.39 -0.07
C THR A 40 8.90 14.69 1.04
N PHE A 41 8.33 13.51 0.79
CA PHE A 41 7.78 12.63 1.82
C PHE A 41 8.93 12.00 2.64
N SER A 42 9.73 12.87 3.26
CA SER A 42 10.57 12.60 4.44
C SER A 42 9.73 12.72 5.72
N GLY A 43 8.40 12.75 5.60
CA GLY A 43 7.50 12.79 6.73
C GLY A 43 7.69 11.51 7.52
N SER A 44 8.31 11.63 8.71
CA SER A 44 8.26 10.65 9.79
C SER A 44 6.93 9.92 9.68
N ILE A 45 7.00 8.63 9.34
CA ILE A 45 5.85 7.74 9.11
C ILE A 45 4.83 8.10 10.18
N ARG A 46 3.79 8.84 9.79
CA ARG A 46 2.76 9.29 10.73
C ARG A 46 2.29 8.05 11.44
N ALA A 47 2.29 8.07 12.78
CA ALA A 47 1.81 6.96 13.61
C ALA A 47 0.54 6.37 12.98
N PHE A 48 0.70 5.24 12.28
CA PHE A 48 -0.41 4.62 11.59
C PHE A 48 -1.09 3.71 12.59
N ASN A 49 -2.40 3.87 12.71
CA ASN A 49 -3.18 3.00 13.57
C ASN A 49 -3.81 1.93 12.69
N ILE A 50 -3.85 0.70 13.20
CA ILE A 50 -4.57 -0.39 12.55
C ILE A 50 -6.04 0.01 12.43
N ASP A 51 -6.57 -0.01 11.20
CA ASP A 51 -7.97 0.30 10.96
C ASP A 51 -8.83 -0.83 11.54
N LYS A 52 -9.45 -0.56 12.69
CA LYS A 52 -10.32 -1.52 13.36
C LYS A 52 -11.49 -1.90 12.47
N ASP A 53 -11.86 -1.10 11.48
CA ASP A 53 -12.94 -1.43 10.57
C ASP A 53 -12.59 -2.60 9.63
N LEU A 54 -11.31 -2.88 9.44
CA LEU A 54 -10.83 -4.01 8.64
C LEU A 54 -10.64 -5.30 9.46
N LEU A 55 -10.97 -5.29 10.75
CA LEU A 55 -10.87 -6.46 11.64
C LEU A 55 -12.26 -7.05 11.92
N ILE A 56 -12.42 -8.36 11.72
CA ILE A 56 -13.65 -9.12 12.01
C ILE A 56 -13.41 -10.10 13.15
N ASP A 57 -14.39 -10.22 14.04
CA ASP A 57 -14.35 -11.14 15.17
C ASP A 57 -13.99 -12.59 14.77
N GLY A 58 -13.00 -13.16 15.45
CA GLY A 58 -12.47 -14.48 15.17
C GLY A 58 -11.41 -14.50 14.06
N TYR A 59 -10.82 -13.36 13.71
CA TYR A 59 -9.63 -13.32 12.85
C TYR A 59 -8.40 -13.91 13.54
N GLU A 60 -8.39 -13.91 14.87
CA GLU A 60 -7.25 -14.32 15.70
C GLU A 60 -6.83 -15.77 15.46
N GLN A 61 -7.79 -16.64 15.11
CA GLN A 61 -7.53 -18.04 14.79
C GLN A 61 -6.65 -18.23 13.53
N TYR A 62 -6.60 -17.23 12.64
CA TYR A 62 -5.82 -17.27 11.41
C TYR A 62 -4.48 -16.51 11.52
N ILE A 63 -4.16 -15.92 12.67
CA ILE A 63 -2.94 -15.12 12.83
C ILE A 63 -1.67 -15.93 12.59
N GLU A 64 -1.57 -17.15 13.14
CA GLU A 64 -0.38 -17.98 12.97
C GLU A 64 -0.15 -18.36 11.51
N GLN A 65 -1.21 -18.76 10.82
CA GLN A 65 -1.16 -19.06 9.39
C GLN A 65 -0.78 -17.81 8.57
N ALA A 66 -1.41 -16.67 8.87
CA ALA A 66 -1.12 -15.41 8.19
C ALA A 66 0.34 -14.95 8.40
N LYS A 67 0.95 -15.24 9.56
CA LYS A 67 2.38 -14.98 9.80
C LYS A 67 3.28 -15.81 8.90
N ILE A 68 2.99 -17.10 8.75
CA ILE A 68 3.77 -18.00 7.89
C ILE A 68 3.67 -17.54 6.43
N GLU A 69 2.44 -17.27 5.96
CA GLU A 69 2.20 -16.77 4.59
C GLU A 69 2.85 -15.40 4.35
N TYR A 70 2.86 -14.52 5.35
CA TYR A 70 3.51 -13.21 5.26
C TYR A 70 5.04 -13.33 5.17
N ILE A 71 5.66 -14.20 5.96
CA ILE A 71 7.13 -14.42 5.90
C ILE A 71 7.54 -14.98 4.53
N ASP A 72 6.84 -16.01 4.03
CA ASP A 72 7.08 -16.56 2.69
C ASP A 72 6.94 -15.48 1.60
N TYR A 73 5.93 -14.63 1.72
CA TYR A 73 5.73 -13.50 0.81
C TYR A 73 6.89 -12.50 0.84
N CYS A 74 7.37 -12.12 2.03
CA CYS A 74 8.52 -11.23 2.15
C CYS A 74 9.78 -11.83 1.55
N ASP A 75 10.04 -13.11 1.80
CA ASP A 75 11.24 -13.79 1.29
C ASP A 75 11.23 -13.78 -0.25
N LYS A 76 10.07 -14.00 -0.87
CA LYS A 76 9.89 -13.91 -2.33
C LYS A 76 10.10 -12.47 -2.84
N ILE A 77 9.57 -11.45 -2.16
CA ILE A 77 9.83 -10.05 -2.55
C ILE A 77 11.33 -9.73 -2.43
N ASN A 78 11.97 -10.11 -1.34
CA ASN A 78 13.41 -9.89 -1.13
C ASN A 78 14.23 -10.49 -2.26
N VAL A 79 13.88 -11.68 -2.75
CA VAL A 79 14.54 -12.30 -3.92
C VAL A 79 14.38 -11.44 -5.17
N ILE A 80 13.16 -10.93 -5.45
CA ILE A 80 12.93 -10.05 -6.60
C ILE A 80 13.74 -8.76 -6.45
N MET A 81 13.65 -8.09 -5.30
CA MET A 81 14.37 -6.84 -5.04
C MET A 81 15.88 -6.98 -5.18
N ASN A 82 16.46 -8.04 -4.61
CA ASN A 82 17.90 -8.30 -4.71
C ASN A 82 18.35 -8.70 -6.13
N THR A 83 17.46 -9.27 -6.94
CA THR A 83 17.79 -9.67 -8.33
C THR A 83 17.88 -8.45 -9.25
N TYR A 84 17.08 -7.42 -8.97
CA TYR A 84 16.96 -6.22 -9.81
C TYR A 84 17.50 -4.95 -9.12
N ASP A 85 18.24 -5.10 -8.01
CA ASP A 85 18.82 -4.02 -7.20
C ASP A 85 17.81 -2.90 -6.83
N LEU A 86 16.59 -3.30 -6.46
CA LEU A 86 15.52 -2.39 -6.05
C LEU A 86 15.57 -2.13 -4.54
N ASN A 87 15.37 -0.88 -4.15
CA ASN A 87 15.48 -0.47 -2.74
C ASN A 87 14.12 -0.29 -2.06
N ASP A 88 13.06 -0.03 -2.83
CA ASP A 88 11.75 0.31 -2.29
C ASP A 88 10.63 -0.50 -2.93
N GLU A 89 9.62 -0.82 -2.12
CA GLU A 89 8.41 -1.51 -2.55
C GLU A 89 7.63 -0.68 -3.59
N THR A 90 7.69 0.65 -3.47
CA THR A 90 7.02 1.54 -4.43
C THR A 90 7.60 1.43 -5.84
N GLU A 91 8.91 1.23 -5.98
CA GLU A 91 9.55 1.02 -7.29
C GLU A 91 9.05 -0.27 -7.92
N LEU A 92 8.94 -1.34 -7.13
CA LEU A 92 8.42 -2.63 -7.57
C LEU A 92 6.94 -2.55 -7.96
N ILE A 93 6.13 -1.82 -7.19
CA ILE A 93 4.70 -1.65 -7.45
C ILE A 93 4.43 -0.76 -8.66
N THR A 94 5.20 0.32 -8.83
CA THR A 94 4.97 1.30 -9.90
C THR A 94 5.67 0.91 -11.20
N GLY A 95 6.71 0.08 -11.14
CA GLY A 95 7.59 -0.19 -12.28
C GLY A 95 8.41 1.04 -12.69
N CYS A 96 8.54 2.03 -11.80
CA CYS A 96 9.26 3.28 -12.06
C CYS A 96 10.35 3.45 -11.00
N HIS A 97 11.54 3.85 -11.45
CA HIS A 97 12.62 4.14 -10.54
C HIS A 97 12.64 5.65 -10.25
N PHE A 98 12.52 6.04 -8.98
CA PHE A 98 12.35 7.45 -8.62
C PHE A 98 13.69 8.18 -8.37
N THR A 99 14.77 7.43 -8.10
CA THR A 99 16.07 7.99 -7.69
C THR A 99 17.13 8.11 -8.79
N ILE A 100 16.95 7.46 -9.94
CA ILE A 100 17.88 7.40 -11.08
C ILE A 100 17.29 8.22 -12.23
N PRO A 101 18.07 9.10 -12.89
CA PRO A 101 17.61 9.81 -14.06
C PRO A 101 17.21 8.85 -15.20
N GLU A 102 16.10 9.15 -15.90
CA GLU A 102 15.49 8.29 -16.94
C GLU A 102 16.48 7.76 -17.97
N GLU A 103 17.51 8.54 -18.32
CA GLU A 103 18.53 8.17 -19.31
C GLU A 103 19.44 6.99 -18.89
N SER A 104 19.44 6.65 -17.60
CA SER A 104 20.23 5.55 -17.00
C SER A 104 19.40 4.40 -16.47
N GLN A 105 18.07 4.43 -16.65
CA GLN A 105 17.18 3.37 -16.19
C GLN A 105 17.20 2.18 -17.17
N ASN A 106 17.46 0.98 -16.65
CA ASN A 106 17.21 -0.24 -17.41
C ASN A 106 15.72 -0.61 -17.31
N ASN A 107 14.91 0.03 -18.14
CA ASN A 107 13.44 -0.12 -18.11
C ASN A 107 12.98 -1.57 -18.36
N ASP A 108 13.75 -2.36 -19.10
CA ASP A 108 13.42 -3.76 -19.38
C ASP A 108 13.53 -4.64 -18.12
N ASP A 109 14.55 -4.39 -17.29
CA ASP A 109 14.75 -5.10 -16.02
C ASP A 109 13.65 -4.73 -15.01
N LEU A 110 13.30 -3.45 -14.93
CA LEU A 110 12.21 -2.95 -14.07
C LEU A 110 10.85 -3.54 -14.46
N GLU A 111 10.55 -3.57 -15.76
CA GLU A 111 9.32 -4.18 -16.26
C GLU A 111 9.29 -5.68 -15.95
N THR A 112 10.42 -6.37 -16.07
CA THR A 112 10.51 -7.80 -15.71
C THR A 112 10.29 -8.01 -14.21
N ALA A 113 10.89 -7.19 -13.36
CA ALA A 113 10.67 -7.22 -11.91
C ALA A 113 9.19 -6.98 -11.56
N HIS A 114 8.56 -6.00 -12.22
CA HIS A 114 7.15 -5.69 -12.05
C HIS A 114 6.24 -6.85 -12.47
N GLN A 115 6.58 -7.54 -13.56
CA GLN A 115 5.86 -8.75 -14.00
C GLN A 115 6.00 -9.91 -13.01
N GLN A 116 7.21 -10.14 -12.48
CA GLN A 116 7.43 -11.15 -11.43
C GLN A 116 6.63 -10.83 -10.16
N PHE A 117 6.58 -9.57 -9.77
CA PHE A 117 5.77 -9.13 -8.63
C PHE A 117 4.26 -9.35 -8.86
N ARG A 118 3.75 -9.10 -10.08
CA ARG A 118 2.35 -9.42 -10.41
C ARG A 118 2.08 -10.92 -10.31
N ALA A 119 2.98 -11.75 -10.81
CA ALA A 119 2.87 -13.20 -10.70
C ALA A 119 2.86 -13.66 -9.24
N LEU A 120 3.75 -13.09 -8.40
CA LEU A 120 3.78 -13.33 -6.96
C LEU A 120 2.45 -12.99 -6.29
N ARG A 121 1.87 -11.81 -6.58
CA ARG A 121 0.55 -11.42 -6.02
C ARG A 121 -0.55 -12.40 -6.41
N GLN A 122 -0.51 -12.91 -7.64
CA GLN A 122 -1.47 -13.89 -8.12
C GLN A 122 -1.29 -15.24 -7.41
N GLU A 123 -0.06 -15.70 -7.25
CA GLU A 123 0.27 -16.92 -6.49
C GLU A 123 -0.20 -16.82 -5.04
N THR A 124 0.11 -15.72 -4.35
CA THR A 124 -0.35 -15.47 -2.98
C THR A 124 -1.87 -15.50 -2.88
N LYS A 125 -2.58 -14.95 -3.88
CA LYS A 125 -4.05 -15.04 -3.96
C LYS A 125 -4.54 -16.48 -4.09
N GLN A 126 -3.91 -17.28 -4.93
CA GLN A 126 -4.28 -18.69 -5.10
C GLN A 126 -4.01 -19.51 -3.82
N ILE A 127 -2.88 -19.28 -3.16
CA ILE A 127 -2.56 -19.93 -1.87
C ILE A 127 -3.61 -19.55 -0.82
N PHE A 128 -3.95 -18.26 -0.76
CA PHE A 128 -4.97 -17.76 0.16
C PHE A 128 -6.32 -18.46 -0.05
N GLU A 129 -6.74 -18.62 -1.31
CA GLU A 129 -8.01 -19.25 -1.70
C GLU A 129 -8.06 -20.76 -1.44
N THR A 130 -6.92 -21.45 -1.65
CA THR A 130 -6.81 -22.92 -1.55
C THR A 130 -6.78 -23.41 -0.10
N ASN A 131 -6.20 -22.62 0.82
CA ASN A 131 -5.98 -23.02 2.21
C ASN A 131 -7.23 -23.00 3.12
N ILE A 132 -8.45 -22.92 2.56
CA ILE A 132 -9.70 -22.89 3.33
C ILE A 132 -10.56 -24.09 2.94
N ASP A 133 -10.38 -25.19 3.68
CA ASP A 133 -11.04 -26.48 3.40
C ASP A 133 -12.55 -26.50 3.70
N GLN A 134 -13.12 -25.43 4.27
CA GLN A 134 -14.54 -25.36 4.67
C GLN A 134 -15.12 -23.95 4.43
N HIS A 135 -15.68 -23.74 3.24
CA HIS A 135 -16.04 -22.42 2.71
C HIS A 135 -17.24 -21.75 3.40
N SER A 136 -17.01 -21.09 4.54
CA SER A 136 -17.84 -19.95 4.94
C SER A 136 -17.23 -18.67 4.37
N THR A 137 -18.05 -17.80 3.77
CA THR A 137 -17.63 -16.44 3.37
C THR A 137 -16.99 -15.69 4.54
N LEU A 138 -17.40 -16.00 5.78
CA LEU A 138 -16.87 -15.39 6.99
C LEU A 138 -15.40 -15.79 7.26
N ASP A 139 -14.99 -17.00 6.87
CA ASP A 139 -13.63 -17.49 7.15
C ASP A 139 -12.61 -16.83 6.21
N TYR A 140 -13.00 -16.57 4.96
CA TYR A 140 -12.24 -15.71 4.05
C TYR A 140 -12.04 -14.30 4.61
N GLU A 141 -13.11 -13.70 5.16
CA GLU A 141 -13.04 -12.36 5.73
C GLU A 141 -12.17 -12.29 7.00
N ARG A 142 -12.24 -13.32 7.85
CA ARG A 142 -11.39 -13.47 9.03
C ARG A 142 -9.93 -13.65 8.65
N LYS A 143 -9.63 -14.49 7.65
CA LYS A 143 -8.27 -14.68 7.16
C LYS A 143 -7.71 -13.39 6.55
N ALA A 144 -8.49 -12.66 5.75
CA ALA A 144 -8.09 -11.35 5.21
C ALA A 144 -7.81 -10.33 6.32
N SER A 145 -8.66 -10.30 7.36
CA SER A 145 -8.46 -9.47 8.56
C SER A 145 -7.15 -9.84 9.28
N ALA A 146 -6.85 -11.14 9.40
CA ALA A 146 -5.62 -11.63 10.02
C ALA A 146 -4.37 -11.24 9.23
N CYS A 147 -4.38 -11.38 7.90
CA CYS A 147 -3.30 -10.91 7.03
C CYS A 147 -3.06 -9.40 7.18
N TYR A 148 -4.14 -8.61 7.20
CA TYR A 148 -4.04 -7.16 7.44
C TYR A 148 -3.43 -6.86 8.81
N TYR A 149 -3.94 -7.50 9.87
CA TYR A 149 -3.43 -7.30 11.22
C TYR A 149 -1.95 -7.66 11.34
N VAL A 150 -1.51 -8.82 10.81
CA VAL A 150 -0.13 -9.30 10.89
C VAL A 150 0.83 -8.35 10.19
N THR A 151 0.51 -7.93 8.96
CA THR A 151 1.38 -7.00 8.22
C THR A 151 1.52 -5.69 8.95
N TYR A 152 0.42 -5.03 9.31
CA TYR A 152 0.50 -3.72 9.95
C TYR A 152 1.08 -3.79 11.37
N SER A 153 0.82 -4.85 12.12
CA SER A 153 1.42 -5.04 13.46
C SER A 153 2.93 -5.28 13.39
N SER A 154 3.40 -6.06 12.40
CA SER A 154 4.84 -6.31 12.23
C SER A 154 5.60 -5.03 11.87
N VAL A 155 5.05 -4.20 10.98
CA VAL A 155 5.64 -2.91 10.63
C VAL A 155 5.65 -1.96 11.83
N LEU A 156 4.59 -1.90 12.64
CA LEU A 156 4.57 -1.08 13.86
C LEU A 156 5.66 -1.51 14.84
N ALA A 157 5.77 -2.80 15.11
CA ALA A 157 6.78 -3.34 16.02
C ALA A 157 8.21 -3.01 15.55
N ASN A 158 8.46 -3.01 14.24
CA ASN A 158 9.73 -2.61 13.65
C ASN A 158 10.04 -1.13 13.85
N ILE A 159 9.06 -0.24 13.66
CA ILE A 159 9.24 1.21 13.85
C ILE A 159 9.51 1.54 15.32
N GLU A 160 8.83 0.84 16.23
CA GLU A 160 9.02 1.00 17.67
C GLU A 160 10.31 0.31 18.17
N ASN A 161 11.09 -0.34 17.29
CA ASN A 161 12.29 -1.12 17.60
C ASN A 161 12.06 -2.17 18.71
N ILE A 162 10.83 -2.69 18.82
CA ILE A 162 10.45 -3.59 19.90
C ILE A 162 11.00 -5.00 19.65
N ASP A 163 11.25 -5.36 18.38
CA ASP A 163 11.59 -6.73 18.02
C ASP A 163 12.80 -6.80 17.06
N TYR A 164 14.01 -6.79 17.64
CA TYR A 164 15.29 -6.75 16.91
C TYR A 164 15.60 -8.02 16.10
N ASN A 165 14.87 -9.11 16.34
CA ASN A 165 15.08 -10.43 15.72
C ASN A 165 13.99 -10.83 14.72
N SER A 166 12.93 -10.04 14.60
CA SER A 166 11.89 -10.30 13.61
C SER A 166 12.43 -9.89 12.24
N SER A 167 12.55 -10.87 11.35
CA SER A 167 12.98 -10.72 9.97
C SER A 167 12.41 -9.44 9.34
N GLN A 168 13.23 -8.77 8.52
CA GLN A 168 13.07 -7.47 7.86
C GLN A 168 11.83 -7.31 6.95
N CYS A 169 10.75 -8.04 7.20
CA CYS A 169 9.45 -7.98 6.55
C CYS A 169 8.79 -6.62 6.77
N GLN A 170 8.87 -5.73 5.79
CA GLN A 170 8.24 -4.40 5.82
C GLN A 170 7.31 -4.14 4.62
N TYR A 171 6.82 -5.20 3.98
CA TYR A 171 6.05 -5.07 2.74
C TYR A 171 4.55 -4.94 3.00
N PHE A 172 3.99 -3.82 2.59
CA PHE A 172 2.58 -3.52 2.82
C PHE A 172 1.66 -4.18 1.79
N SER A 173 2.17 -4.59 0.62
CA SER A 173 1.39 -5.17 -0.47
C SER A 173 0.69 -6.48 -0.12
N PHE A 174 1.17 -7.21 0.90
CA PHE A 174 0.65 -8.53 1.26
C PHE A 174 -0.87 -8.55 1.48
N PRO A 175 -1.47 -7.84 2.45
CA PRO A 175 -2.91 -7.85 2.67
C PRO A 175 -3.70 -7.30 1.49
N TRP A 176 -3.09 -6.40 0.69
CA TRP A 176 -3.70 -5.84 -0.51
C TRP A 176 -3.72 -6.81 -1.69
N THR A 177 -3.13 -7.99 -1.58
CA THR A 177 -3.42 -9.10 -2.50
C THR A 177 -4.89 -9.55 -2.36
N MET A 178 -5.49 -9.39 -1.17
CA MET A 178 -6.90 -9.69 -0.86
C MET A 178 -7.79 -8.44 -0.78
N TYR A 179 -7.49 -7.40 -1.56
CA TYR A 179 -8.19 -6.12 -1.46
C TYR A 179 -9.72 -6.25 -1.61
N GLU A 180 -10.20 -7.19 -2.42
CA GLU A 180 -11.64 -7.43 -2.63
C GLU A 180 -12.35 -7.77 -1.31
N LEU A 181 -11.75 -8.62 -0.48
CA LEU A 181 -12.28 -9.00 0.82
C LEU A 181 -12.22 -7.82 1.80
N LEU A 182 -11.08 -7.13 1.88
CA LEU A 182 -10.93 -5.95 2.75
C LEU A 182 -11.97 -4.87 2.41
N CYS A 183 -12.24 -4.64 1.12
CA CYS A 183 -13.29 -3.74 0.67
C CYS A 183 -14.69 -4.21 1.11
N GLN A 184 -15.00 -5.50 1.01
CA GLN A 184 -16.28 -6.06 1.48
C GLN A 184 -16.47 -5.89 2.99
N ILE A 185 -15.42 -6.17 3.76
CA ILE A 185 -15.40 -5.99 5.22
C ILE A 185 -15.72 -4.53 5.58
N LYS A 186 -15.01 -3.59 4.93
CA LYS A 186 -15.21 -2.15 5.17
C LYS A 186 -16.64 -1.71 4.83
N GLN A 187 -17.17 -2.15 3.68
CA GLN A 187 -18.56 -1.87 3.29
C GLN A 187 -19.57 -2.40 4.31
N LYS A 188 -19.40 -3.63 4.80
CA LYS A 188 -20.28 -4.23 5.82
C LYS A 188 -20.32 -3.42 7.12
N LYS A 189 -19.22 -2.79 7.51
CA LYS A 189 -19.18 -1.91 8.68
C LYS A 189 -19.76 -0.52 8.41
N THR A 190 -19.51 0.06 7.24
CA THR A 190 -20.11 1.36 6.86
C THR A 190 -21.63 1.29 6.70
N VAL A 191 -22.18 0.13 6.32
CA VAL A 191 -23.65 -0.10 6.24
C VAL A 191 -24.26 -0.38 7.63
N ARG A 192 -23.44 -0.64 8.65
CA ARG A 192 -23.86 -0.75 10.06
C ARG A 192 -23.58 0.50 10.93
N PRO A 193 -24.13 1.71 10.68
CA PRO A 193 -24.16 2.76 11.70
C PRO A 193 -25.57 2.98 12.27
N LEU A 194 -25.61 3.06 13.60
CA LEU A 194 -26.70 3.46 14.52
C LEU A 194 -27.71 2.37 14.94
N VAL A 195 -27.27 1.48 15.84
CA VAL A 195 -28.17 1.01 16.90
C VAL A 195 -28.45 2.20 17.81
N TYR A 196 -29.62 2.80 17.66
CA TYR A 196 -30.09 3.85 18.56
C TYR A 196 -30.32 3.21 19.94
N SER A 197 -29.45 3.50 20.92
CA SER A 197 -29.75 3.20 22.31
C SER A 197 -30.78 4.22 22.80
N PRO A 198 -31.99 3.81 23.23
CA PRO A 198 -32.96 4.76 23.77
C PRO A 198 -32.36 5.42 25.02
N SER A 199 -32.38 6.75 25.04
CA SER A 199 -31.94 7.56 26.19
C SER A 199 -32.68 7.14 27.46
N PRO A 200 -32.00 6.99 28.61
CA PRO A 200 -32.68 6.67 29.87
C PRO A 200 -33.68 7.80 30.22
N PRO A 201 -34.87 7.45 30.73
CA PRO A 201 -35.90 8.43 31.02
C PRO A 201 -35.41 9.44 32.07
N PRO A 202 -35.77 10.73 31.94
CA PRO A 202 -35.33 11.75 32.87
C PRO A 202 -35.80 11.42 34.28
N HIS A 203 -34.85 11.41 35.21
CA HIS A 203 -35.10 11.21 36.64
C HIS A 203 -36.14 12.22 37.13
N GLN A 204 -37.30 11.73 37.57
CA GLN A 204 -38.26 12.53 38.31
C GLN A 204 -37.64 12.89 39.66
N SER A 205 -37.34 14.17 39.84
CA SER A 205 -36.91 14.72 41.12
C SER A 205 -38.12 14.78 42.06
N LEU A 206 -38.00 14.17 43.25
CA LEU A 206 -38.91 14.35 44.38
C LEU A 206 -38.61 15.68 45.10
#